data_AF-A0A662PWN2-F1
#
_entry.id   AF-A0A662PWN2-F1
#
_cell.length_a   1.000
_cell.length_b   1.000
_cell.length_c   1.000
_cell.angle_alpha   90.00
_cell.angle_beta   90.00
_cell.angle_gamma   90.00
#
_symmetry.space_group_name_H-M   'P 1'
#
loop_
_entity.id
_entity.type
_entity.pdbx_description
1 polymer ?
#
loop_
_entity_poly.entity_id
_entity_poly.type
_entity_poly.pdbx_seq_one_letter_code
_entity_poly.pdbx_strand_id
1 'polypeptide(L)'
;MRGINLLKILLILPGTYPYRVGGVSTWAHNLISNLSDLKFDILAVADGIDLTPKFTIPPNVERIYLVKVGSSNSRDNRSHELMGDLRKEFIPSLRLLLDYLLGRSSCELAAKAVCRLQRLFVRRGEETLFRSGETWSFFKRYFSGMGWLGNMTIRELNHTICLLRDLLKPLEMDLGRYNIVHSALAGFSGLIGIVQKLEHGASYILTEHAIYYKERIYDLVECGGPYRRFLGHGLQKGLRAKLSLGR
;
A
#
# COMPACT_ATOMS: atom_id res chain seq x y z
N MET A 1 10.12 -20.91 33.67
CA MET A 1 9.11 -20.08 32.97
C MET A 1 9.80 -19.36 31.83
N ARG A 2 9.70 -19.87 30.60
CA ARG A 2 10.21 -19.14 29.41
C ARG A 2 9.27 -17.96 29.21
N GLY A 3 9.81 -16.74 29.29
CA GLY A 3 9.03 -15.52 29.05
C GLY A 3 8.29 -15.65 27.73
N ILE A 4 6.96 -15.57 27.79
CA ILE A 4 6.15 -15.39 26.60
C ILE A 4 6.61 -14.06 26.04
N ASN A 5 7.42 -14.08 24.97
CA ASN A 5 7.68 -12.89 24.19
C ASN A 5 6.31 -12.28 23.90
N LEU A 6 6.03 -11.08 24.43
CA LEU A 6 4.73 -10.43 24.23
C LEU A 6 4.48 -10.32 22.72
N LEU A 7 3.54 -11.12 22.23
CA LEU A 7 3.19 -11.17 20.82
C LEU A 7 2.56 -9.83 20.45
N LYS A 8 3.27 -9.04 19.64
CA LYS A 8 2.79 -7.75 19.15
C LYS A 8 2.20 -7.91 17.75
N ILE A 9 0.94 -7.53 17.60
CA ILE A 9 0.18 -7.70 16.36
C ILE A 9 -0.11 -6.35 15.73
N LEU A 10 0.17 -6.20 14.43
CA LEU A 10 -0.29 -5.08 13.64
C LEU A 10 -1.54 -5.49 12.85
N LEU A 11 -2.68 -4.86 13.15
CA LEU A 11 -3.92 -5.05 12.39
C LEU A 11 -4.09 -3.89 11.40
N ILE A 12 -4.11 -4.20 10.10
CA ILE A 12 -4.25 -3.20 9.03
C ILE A 12 -5.71 -3.16 8.60
N LEU A 13 -6.33 -1.97 8.77
CA LEU A 13 -7.75 -1.72 8.59
C LEU A 13 -7.99 -0.54 7.62
N PRO A 14 -7.97 -0.81 6.30
CA PRO A 14 -8.26 0.20 5.28
C PRO A 14 -9.69 0.72 5.40
N GLY A 15 -9.85 2.04 5.43
CA GLY A 15 -11.12 2.76 5.30
C GLY A 15 -12.18 2.41 6.34
N THR A 16 -11.81 1.78 7.46
CA THR A 16 -12.77 1.14 8.38
C THR A 16 -12.51 1.56 9.83
N TYR A 17 -12.04 0.65 10.67
CA TYR A 17 -11.93 0.87 12.12
C TYR A 17 -10.75 1.80 12.47
N PRO A 18 -10.90 2.71 13.45
CA PRO A 18 -12.08 2.95 14.29
C PRO A 18 -13.02 4.05 13.76
N TYR A 19 -12.80 4.58 12.55
CA TYR A 19 -13.43 5.83 12.10
C TYR A 19 -14.74 5.64 11.33
N ARG A 20 -14.98 4.47 10.74
CA ARG A 20 -16.24 4.15 10.03
C ARG A 20 -16.94 2.97 10.69
N VAL A 21 -18.26 3.07 10.82
CA VAL A 21 -19.12 1.96 11.27
C VAL A 21 -19.44 1.08 10.07
N GLY A 22 -19.34 -0.23 10.24
CA GLY A 22 -19.59 -1.23 9.20
C GLY A 22 -19.16 -2.62 9.64
N GLY A 23 -19.47 -3.64 8.83
CA GLY A 23 -19.23 -5.04 9.18
C GLY A 23 -17.77 -5.35 9.51
N VAL A 24 -16.82 -4.85 8.70
CA VAL A 24 -15.37 -5.02 8.94
C VAL A 24 -14.95 -4.35 10.24
N SER A 25 -15.45 -3.15 10.53
CA SER A 25 -15.11 -2.44 11.76
C SER A 25 -15.67 -3.13 13.01
N THR A 26 -16.90 -3.64 12.94
CA THR A 26 -17.51 -4.42 14.02
C THR A 26 -16.77 -5.74 14.23
N TRP A 27 -16.40 -6.43 13.14
CA TRP A 27 -15.58 -7.64 13.21
C TRP A 27 -14.21 -7.35 13.85
N ALA A 28 -13.52 -6.29 13.42
CA ALA A 28 -12.22 -5.92 13.96
C ALA A 28 -12.33 -5.56 15.44
N HIS A 29 -13.36 -4.79 15.83
CA HIS A 29 -13.62 -4.46 17.22
C HIS A 29 -13.85 -5.71 18.07
N ASN A 30 -14.70 -6.62 17.61
CA ASN A 30 -14.98 -7.87 18.31
C ASN A 30 -13.73 -8.76 18.41
N LEU A 31 -12.94 -8.86 17.32
CA LEU A 31 -11.70 -9.62 17.31
C LEU A 31 -10.72 -9.10 18.37
N ILE A 32 -10.47 -7.80 18.40
CA ILE A 32 -9.55 -7.17 19.35
C ILE A 32 -10.07 -7.33 20.79
N SER A 33 -11.35 -7.05 21.02
CA SER A 33 -11.96 -7.07 22.36
C SER A 33 -11.99 -8.49 22.96
N ASN A 34 -12.20 -9.53 22.15
CA ASN A 34 -12.23 -10.92 22.62
C ASN A 34 -10.83 -11.55 22.76
N LEU A 35 -9.77 -10.86 22.31
CA LEU A 35 -8.38 -11.30 22.43
C LEU A 35 -7.59 -10.36 23.35
N SER A 36 -8.12 -10.12 24.55
CA SER A 36 -7.58 -9.17 25.53
C SER A 36 -6.15 -9.45 25.99
N ASP A 37 -5.72 -10.72 25.89
CA ASP A 37 -4.38 -11.16 26.28
C ASP A 37 -3.29 -10.79 25.25
N LEU A 38 -3.71 -10.37 24.04
CA LEU A 38 -2.81 -9.98 22.95
C LEU A 38 -2.79 -8.45 22.80
N LYS A 39 -1.63 -7.91 22.41
CA LYS A 39 -1.45 -6.48 22.16
C LYS A 39 -1.55 -6.16 20.67
N PHE A 40 -2.35 -5.15 20.36
CA PHE A 40 -2.62 -4.70 19.01
C PHE A 40 -2.13 -3.27 18.79
N ASP A 41 -1.47 -3.04 17.66
CA ASP A 41 -1.42 -1.74 17.03
C ASP A 41 -2.28 -1.77 15.77
N ILE A 42 -2.88 -0.64 15.43
CA ILE A 42 -3.79 -0.53 14.30
C ILE A 42 -3.19 0.39 13.26
N LEU A 43 -3.16 -0.04 12.00
CA LEU A 43 -2.90 0.83 10.87
C LEU A 43 -4.21 1.11 10.13
N ALA A 44 -4.79 2.26 10.42
CA ALA A 44 -5.95 2.79 9.73
C ALA A 44 -5.50 3.64 8.54
N VAL A 45 -6.04 3.36 7.36
CA VAL A 45 -5.80 4.20 6.18
C VAL A 45 -7.13 4.79 5.78
N ALA A 46 -7.30 6.09 5.97
CA ALA A 46 -8.59 6.74 5.80
C ALA A 46 -8.46 8.04 5.01
N ASP A 47 -9.51 8.33 4.26
CA ASP A 47 -9.79 9.60 3.62
C ASP A 47 -10.86 10.37 4.41
N GLY A 48 -10.72 11.70 4.47
CA GLY A 48 -11.72 12.57 5.10
C GLY A 48 -11.16 13.61 6.08
N ILE A 49 -12.02 14.56 6.43
CA ILE A 49 -11.71 15.71 7.31
C ILE A 49 -12.03 15.38 8.78
N ASP A 50 -13.11 14.63 9.04
CA ASP A 50 -13.51 14.20 10.38
C ASP A 50 -13.13 12.72 10.62
N LEU A 51 -12.10 12.54 11.44
CA LEU A 51 -11.55 11.23 11.82
C LEU A 51 -11.67 11.07 13.34
N THR A 52 -12.87 11.25 13.85
CA THR A 52 -13.23 10.92 15.23
C THR A 52 -13.51 9.42 15.35
N PRO A 53 -12.87 8.71 16.32
CA PRO A 53 -13.17 7.30 16.55
C PRO A 53 -14.65 7.09 16.91
N LYS A 54 -15.33 6.18 16.21
CA LYS A 54 -16.74 5.81 16.43
C LYS A 54 -16.91 4.59 17.33
N PHE A 55 -15.81 4.01 17.79
CA PHE A 55 -15.77 2.86 18.68
C PHE A 55 -14.96 3.21 19.93
N THR A 56 -15.37 2.67 21.08
CA THR A 56 -14.54 2.66 22.28
C THR A 56 -13.32 1.78 22.02
N ILE A 57 -12.13 2.36 22.08
CA ILE A 57 -10.90 1.63 21.79
C ILE A 57 -10.58 0.67 22.96
N PRO A 58 -10.45 -0.65 22.73
CA PRO A 58 -10.09 -1.60 23.77
C PRO A 58 -8.72 -1.31 24.40
N PRO A 59 -8.51 -1.61 25.70
CA PRO A 59 -7.27 -1.29 26.41
C PRO A 59 -6.06 -2.11 25.94
N ASN A 60 -6.28 -3.16 25.15
CA ASN A 60 -5.23 -3.95 24.51
C ASN A 60 -4.77 -3.38 23.15
N VAL A 61 -5.32 -2.24 22.72
CA VAL A 61 -4.79 -1.44 21.60
C VAL A 61 -3.80 -0.40 22.14
N GLU A 62 -2.54 -0.48 21.76
CA GLU A 62 -1.50 0.44 22.25
C GLU A 62 -1.38 1.68 21.36
N ARG A 63 -1.49 1.52 20.04
CA ARG A 63 -1.33 2.61 19.06
C ARG A 63 -2.29 2.49 17.89
N ILE A 64 -2.72 3.64 17.39
CA ILE A 64 -3.46 3.76 16.13
C ILE A 64 -2.68 4.68 15.21
N TYR A 65 -2.10 4.10 14.16
CA TYR A 65 -1.47 4.80 13.06
C TYR A 65 -2.54 5.20 12.04
N LEU A 66 -2.55 6.46 11.66
CA LEU A 66 -3.47 7.00 10.67
C LEU A 66 -2.69 7.46 9.44
N VAL A 67 -2.93 6.81 8.31
CA VAL A 67 -2.46 7.26 7.00
C VAL A 67 -3.58 8.03 6.32
N LYS A 68 -3.37 9.33 6.10
CA LYS A 68 -4.25 10.17 5.31
C LYS A 68 -3.84 10.11 3.84
N VAL A 69 -4.73 9.60 2.99
CA VAL A 69 -4.52 9.61 1.54
C VAL A 69 -4.71 11.06 1.04
N GLY A 70 -3.78 11.54 0.21
CA GLY A 70 -3.82 12.90 -0.34
C GLY A 70 -3.23 14.01 0.54
N SER A 71 -2.70 13.70 1.74
CA SER A 71 -1.99 14.70 2.55
C SER A 71 -0.50 14.80 2.19
N SER A 72 -0.02 16.03 2.02
CA SER A 72 1.39 16.35 1.79
C SER A 72 2.15 16.58 3.09
N ASN A 73 3.32 15.94 3.22
CA ASN A 73 4.29 16.26 4.26
C ASN A 73 5.59 16.65 3.57
N SER A 74 5.86 17.95 3.43
CA SER A 74 7.14 18.41 2.91
C SER A 74 8.24 18.17 3.94
N ARG A 75 9.32 17.51 3.52
CA ARG A 75 10.51 17.31 4.35
C ARG A 75 11.70 18.03 3.74
N ASP A 76 12.66 18.39 4.60
CA ASP A 76 13.80 19.23 4.25
C ASP A 76 14.69 18.60 3.17
N ASN A 77 15.07 19.39 2.17
CA ASN A 77 15.58 18.95 0.88
C ASN A 77 17.01 19.42 0.64
N ARG A 78 17.99 18.58 0.97
CA ARG A 78 19.35 18.72 0.42
C ARG A 78 19.39 18.16 -1.00
N SER A 79 19.48 19.06 -1.98
CA SER A 79 19.26 18.80 -3.41
C SER A 79 20.19 17.75 -4.03
N HIS A 80 21.46 17.69 -3.63
CA HIS A 80 22.44 16.77 -4.24
C HIS A 80 22.22 15.30 -3.82
N GLU A 81 21.93 15.06 -2.54
CA GLU A 81 21.64 13.70 -2.04
C GLU A 81 20.32 13.15 -2.61
N LEU A 82 19.31 14.01 -2.74
CA LEU A 82 18.02 13.65 -3.32
C LEU A 82 18.17 13.10 -4.75
N MET A 83 19.03 13.72 -5.57
CA MET A 83 19.27 13.26 -6.93
C MET A 83 19.97 11.89 -6.98
N GLY A 84 20.86 11.62 -6.03
CA GLY A 84 21.48 10.31 -5.85
C GLY A 84 20.45 9.24 -5.50
N ASP A 85 19.64 9.49 -4.47
CA ASP A 85 18.56 8.59 -4.03
C ASP A 85 17.55 8.34 -5.15
N LEU A 86 17.16 9.38 -5.89
CA LEU A 86 16.22 9.30 -7.01
C LEU A 86 16.73 8.36 -8.12
N ARG A 87 17.95 8.61 -8.62
CA ARG A 87 18.48 7.88 -9.78
C ARG A 87 18.95 6.47 -9.44
N LYS A 88 19.56 6.28 -8.26
CA LYS A 88 20.21 5.02 -7.89
C LYS A 88 19.27 4.04 -7.18
N GLU A 89 18.29 4.54 -6.44
CA GLU A 89 17.41 3.68 -5.63
C GLU A 89 15.93 3.78 -6.04
N PHE A 90 15.36 4.99 -6.06
CA PHE A 90 13.92 5.18 -6.24
C PHE A 90 13.45 4.73 -7.63
N ILE A 91 14.00 5.31 -8.71
CA ILE A 91 13.59 5.00 -10.09
C ILE A 91 13.78 3.50 -10.43
N PRO A 92 14.92 2.86 -10.11
CA PRO A 92 15.08 1.43 -10.33
C PRO A 92 14.07 0.58 -9.56
N SER A 93 13.79 0.93 -8.29
CA SER A 93 12.80 0.20 -7.48
C SER A 93 11.38 0.38 -8.01
N LEU A 94 11.03 1.61 -8.39
CA LEU A 94 9.75 1.93 -9.01
C LEU A 94 9.56 1.16 -10.32
N ARG A 95 10.60 1.05 -11.16
CA ARG A 95 10.57 0.25 -12.38
C ARG A 95 10.28 -1.22 -12.09
N LEU A 96 10.99 -1.84 -11.14
CA LEU A 96 10.78 -3.25 -10.79
C LEU A 96 9.33 -3.51 -10.31
N LEU A 97 8.79 -2.59 -9.51
CA LEU A 97 7.41 -2.67 -9.07
C LEU A 97 6.41 -2.54 -10.24
N LEU A 98 6.61 -1.56 -11.13
CA LEU A 98 5.76 -1.37 -12.31
C LEU A 98 5.83 -2.58 -13.25
N ASP A 99 7.03 -3.12 -13.48
CA ASP A 99 7.21 -4.30 -14.31
C ASP A 99 6.45 -5.50 -13.73
N TYR A 100 6.45 -5.68 -12.40
CA TYR A 100 5.66 -6.72 -11.76
C TYR A 100 4.15 -6.50 -11.92
N LEU A 101 3.66 -5.27 -11.69
CA LEU A 101 2.26 -4.92 -11.87
C LEU A 101 1.78 -5.15 -13.32
N LEU A 102 2.69 -5.03 -14.30
CA LEU A 102 2.42 -5.30 -15.72
C LEU A 102 2.72 -6.75 -16.13
N GLY A 103 3.06 -7.64 -15.18
CA GLY A 103 3.31 -9.06 -15.45
C GLY A 103 4.64 -9.36 -16.15
N ARG A 104 5.64 -8.47 -16.06
CA ARG A 104 6.94 -8.54 -16.74
C ARG A 104 8.12 -8.85 -15.81
N SER A 105 7.89 -8.93 -14.50
CA SER A 105 8.92 -9.17 -13.48
C SER A 105 8.44 -10.18 -12.45
N SER A 106 9.37 -10.73 -11.67
CA SER A 106 9.07 -11.67 -10.59
C SER A 106 8.59 -10.97 -9.32
N CYS A 107 7.86 -11.70 -8.48
CA CYS A 107 7.38 -11.17 -7.20
C CYS A 107 8.53 -10.90 -6.22
N GLU A 108 9.63 -11.65 -6.28
CA GLU A 108 10.79 -11.49 -5.37
C GLU A 108 11.51 -10.16 -5.62
N LEU A 109 11.67 -9.77 -6.89
CA LEU A 109 12.27 -8.48 -7.24
C LEU A 109 11.35 -7.32 -6.83
N ALA A 110 10.05 -7.46 -7.05
CA ALA A 110 9.07 -6.47 -6.62
C ALA A 110 9.04 -6.32 -5.09
N ALA A 111 9.11 -7.42 -4.35
CA ALA A 111 9.12 -7.39 -2.89
C ALA A 111 10.37 -6.68 -2.34
N LYS A 112 11.55 -6.96 -2.91
CA LYS A 112 12.79 -6.22 -2.58
C LYS A 112 12.69 -4.73 -2.93
N ALA A 113 12.04 -4.41 -4.06
CA ALA A 113 11.80 -3.04 -4.45
C ALA A 113 10.87 -2.31 -3.47
N VAL A 114 9.80 -2.96 -2.99
CA VAL A 114 8.90 -2.40 -1.96
C VAL A 114 9.67 -2.05 -0.68
N CYS A 115 10.56 -2.94 -0.20
CA CYS A 115 11.40 -2.65 0.97
C CYS A 115 12.33 -1.44 0.76
N ARG A 116 12.91 -1.28 -0.44
CA ARG A 116 13.74 -0.11 -0.77
C ARG A 116 12.91 1.17 -0.83
N LEU A 117 11.73 1.11 -1.44
CA LEU A 117 10.80 2.24 -1.51
C LEU A 117 10.37 2.69 -0.11
N GLN A 118 10.05 1.76 0.79
CA GLN A 118 9.71 2.07 2.18
C GLN A 118 10.83 2.86 2.88
N ARG A 119 12.09 2.40 2.79
CA ARG A 119 13.24 3.13 3.36
C ARG A 119 13.41 4.53 2.78
N LEU A 120 13.14 4.71 1.49
CA LEU A 120 13.22 6.02 0.84
C LEU A 120 12.07 6.93 1.30
N PHE A 121 10.86 6.41 1.44
CA PHE A 121 9.70 7.19 1.84
C PHE A 121 9.78 7.61 3.30
N VAL A 122 10.21 6.71 4.18
CA VAL A 122 10.49 7.04 5.58
C VAL A 122 11.56 8.11 5.70
N ARG A 123 12.55 8.18 4.79
CA ARG A 123 13.60 9.22 4.83
C ARG A 123 13.17 10.54 4.19
N ARG A 124 12.61 10.52 2.98
CA ARG A 124 12.42 11.71 2.12
C ARG A 124 10.96 12.15 1.99
N GLY A 125 10.01 11.30 2.37
CA GLY A 125 8.60 11.43 1.99
C GLY A 125 8.38 10.97 0.55
N GLU A 126 7.28 10.26 0.29
CA GLU A 126 6.96 9.80 -1.07
C GLU A 126 6.73 10.98 -2.03
N GLU A 127 6.10 12.05 -1.53
CA GLU A 127 5.64 13.16 -2.38
C GLU A 127 6.82 13.86 -3.05
N THR A 128 7.88 14.12 -2.27
CA THR A 128 9.14 14.70 -2.74
C THR A 128 9.71 13.92 -3.92
N LEU A 129 9.69 12.58 -3.84
CA LEU A 129 10.24 11.71 -4.87
C LEU A 129 9.36 11.70 -6.12
N PHE A 130 8.03 11.62 -5.93
CA PHE A 130 7.06 11.60 -7.02
C PHE A 130 6.95 12.94 -7.77
N ARG A 131 7.12 14.07 -7.10
CA ARG A 131 7.05 15.42 -7.70
C ARG A 131 8.31 15.83 -8.46
N SER A 132 9.39 15.06 -8.39
CA SER A 132 10.64 15.40 -9.08
C SER A 132 10.49 15.33 -10.61
N GLY A 133 11.17 16.24 -11.32
CA GLY A 133 11.18 16.25 -12.79
C GLY A 133 11.82 14.99 -13.40
N GLU A 134 12.73 14.34 -12.67
CA GLU A 134 13.31 13.05 -13.07
C GLU A 134 12.29 11.92 -13.03
N THR A 135 11.47 11.85 -11.98
CA THR A 135 10.38 10.86 -11.89
C THR A 135 9.35 11.07 -13.00
N TRP A 136 8.99 12.33 -13.28
CA TRP A 136 8.11 12.64 -14.41
C TRP A 136 8.71 12.19 -15.75
N SER A 137 10.00 12.48 -15.97
CA SER A 137 10.72 12.07 -17.18
C SER A 137 10.83 10.55 -17.29
N PHE A 138 11.01 9.85 -16.16
CA PHE A 138 10.95 8.40 -16.10
C PHE A 138 9.59 7.87 -16.56
N PHE A 139 8.48 8.37 -16.00
CA PHE A 139 7.15 7.91 -16.39
C PHE A 139 6.83 8.14 -17.86
N LYS A 140 7.17 9.32 -18.41
CA LYS A 140 7.02 9.60 -19.84
C LYS A 140 7.74 8.53 -20.67
N ARG A 141 9.04 8.32 -20.43
CA ARG A 141 9.83 7.32 -21.19
C ARG A 141 9.31 5.90 -20.99
N TYR A 142 8.92 5.55 -19.76
CA TYR A 142 8.45 4.22 -19.41
C TYR A 142 7.17 3.86 -20.16
N PHE A 143 6.20 4.77 -20.22
CA PHE A 143 4.93 4.52 -20.90
C PHE A 143 4.96 4.77 -22.41
N SER A 144 5.76 5.72 -22.92
CA SER A 144 5.87 6.00 -24.36
C SER A 144 6.27 4.77 -25.19
N GLY A 145 6.99 3.81 -24.61
CA GLY A 145 7.38 2.56 -25.27
C GLY A 145 6.34 1.44 -25.23
N MET A 146 5.14 1.66 -24.68
CA MET A 146 4.19 0.59 -24.38
C MET A 146 2.86 0.72 -25.11
N GLY A 147 2.78 0.34 -26.39
CA GLY A 147 1.51 0.10 -27.12
C GLY A 147 0.35 1.02 -26.71
N TRP A 148 -0.74 0.44 -26.19
CA TRP A 148 -1.93 1.18 -25.75
C TRP A 148 -1.70 2.13 -24.55
N LEU A 149 -0.69 1.87 -23.70
CA LEU A 149 -0.29 2.76 -22.60
C LEU A 149 0.51 3.98 -23.13
N GLY A 150 1.11 3.88 -24.32
CA GLY A 150 1.86 4.97 -24.96
C GLY A 150 0.96 6.11 -25.48
N ASN A 151 -0.33 5.83 -25.69
CA ASN A 151 -1.31 6.81 -26.19
C ASN A 151 -2.05 7.56 -25.07
N MET A 152 -1.55 7.52 -23.82
CA MET A 152 -2.15 8.26 -22.72
C MET A 152 -2.00 9.77 -22.89
N THR A 153 -3.07 10.51 -22.65
CA THR A 153 -3.01 11.95 -22.46
C THR A 153 -2.21 12.30 -21.20
N ILE A 154 -1.68 13.53 -21.12
CA ILE A 154 -0.99 14.03 -19.92
C ILE A 154 -1.88 13.90 -18.67
N ARG A 155 -3.19 14.12 -18.81
CA ARG A 155 -4.17 13.98 -17.72
C ARG A 155 -4.28 12.54 -17.24
N GLU A 156 -4.37 11.58 -18.14
CA GLU A 156 -4.44 10.15 -17.79
C GLU A 156 -3.14 9.65 -17.16
N LEU A 157 -1.99 10.10 -17.68
CA LEU A 157 -0.69 9.81 -17.11
C LEU A 157 -0.57 10.36 -15.69
N ASN A 158 -0.91 11.64 -15.49
CA ASN A 158 -0.87 12.27 -14.17
C ASN A 158 -1.80 11.56 -13.18
N HIS A 159 -3.02 11.22 -13.62
CA HIS A 159 -3.96 10.47 -12.80
C HIS A 159 -3.40 9.10 -12.39
N THR A 160 -2.78 8.38 -13.32
CA THR A 160 -2.12 7.07 -13.05
C THR A 160 -1.01 7.21 -12.01
N ILE A 161 -0.18 8.25 -12.12
CA ILE A 161 0.89 8.53 -11.17
C ILE A 161 0.31 8.85 -9.78
N CYS A 162 -0.76 9.63 -9.69
CA CYS A 162 -1.45 9.88 -8.43
C CYS A 162 -2.00 8.59 -7.79
N LEU A 163 -2.66 7.72 -8.56
CA LEU A 163 -3.17 6.45 -8.04
C LEU A 163 -2.05 5.56 -7.50
N LEU A 164 -0.93 5.48 -8.22
CA LEU A 164 0.24 4.72 -7.77
C LEU A 164 0.84 5.31 -6.50
N ARG A 165 0.91 6.64 -6.42
CA ARG A 165 1.38 7.35 -5.24
C ARG A 165 0.52 7.04 -4.02
N ASP A 166 -0.80 7.13 -4.18
CA ASP A 166 -1.77 6.86 -3.12
C ASP A 166 -1.73 5.39 -2.67
N LEU A 167 -1.56 4.44 -3.60
CA LEU A 167 -1.35 3.02 -3.30
C LEU A 167 -0.12 2.79 -2.41
N LEU A 168 0.95 3.56 -2.65
CA LEU A 168 2.23 3.39 -1.97
C LEU A 168 2.37 4.27 -0.71
N LYS A 169 1.45 5.21 -0.48
CA LYS A 169 1.46 6.13 0.68
C LYS A 169 1.69 5.46 2.04
N PRO A 170 1.08 4.29 2.34
CA PRO A 170 1.30 3.63 3.63
C PRO A 170 2.77 3.28 3.91
N LEU A 171 3.60 3.09 2.87
CA LEU A 171 5.03 2.81 3.02
C LEU A 171 5.83 4.01 3.56
N GLU A 172 5.25 5.21 3.64
CA GLU A 172 5.89 6.34 4.32
C GLU A 172 5.91 6.16 5.85
N MET A 173 5.15 5.19 6.38
CA MET A 173 5.11 4.92 7.81
C MET A 173 6.34 4.17 8.28
N ASP A 174 7.01 4.75 9.28
CA ASP A 174 8.04 4.08 10.05
C ASP A 174 7.37 3.26 11.17
N LEU A 175 7.00 2.05 10.81
CA LEU A 175 6.38 1.10 11.72
C LEU A 175 7.48 0.35 12.49
N GLY A 176 7.20 0.06 13.77
CA GLY A 176 8.08 -0.78 14.57
C GLY A 176 8.08 -2.24 14.11
N ARG A 177 8.71 -3.09 14.92
CA ARG A 177 8.72 -4.53 14.67
C ARG A 177 7.45 -5.16 15.24
N TYR A 178 6.85 -6.06 14.46
CA TYR A 178 5.67 -6.83 14.84
C TYR A 178 5.93 -8.32 14.62
N ASN A 179 5.34 -9.17 15.46
CA ASN A 179 5.44 -10.62 15.31
C ASN A 179 4.44 -11.13 14.26
N ILE A 180 3.28 -10.48 14.19
CA ILE A 180 2.20 -10.82 13.25
C ILE A 180 1.68 -9.53 12.62
N VAL A 181 1.50 -9.57 11.30
CA VAL A 181 0.76 -8.56 10.55
C VAL A 181 -0.50 -9.22 10.03
N HIS A 182 -1.66 -8.70 10.42
CA HIS A 182 -2.96 -9.16 9.97
C HIS A 182 -3.60 -8.08 9.10
N SER A 183 -3.80 -8.38 7.82
CA SER A 183 -4.56 -7.53 6.90
C SER A 183 -6.00 -8.00 6.83
N ALA A 184 -6.94 -7.08 7.08
CA ALA A 184 -8.37 -7.35 6.95
C ALA A 184 -8.88 -7.35 5.49
N LEU A 185 -8.02 -6.97 4.54
CA LEU A 185 -8.30 -7.03 3.10
C LEU A 185 -7.02 -7.02 2.26
N ALA A 186 -7.14 -7.55 1.04
CA ALA A 186 -6.06 -7.55 0.06
C ALA A 186 -5.90 -6.15 -0.57
N GLY A 187 -4.69 -5.86 -1.08
CA GLY A 187 -4.35 -4.56 -1.68
C GLY A 187 -3.12 -3.94 -1.03
N PHE A 188 -3.16 -2.64 -0.73
CA PHE A 188 -2.01 -1.94 -0.15
C PHE A 188 -1.57 -2.49 1.21
N SER A 189 -2.47 -3.13 1.97
CA SER A 189 -2.15 -3.77 3.25
C SER A 189 -1.07 -4.84 3.10
N GLY A 190 -1.01 -5.48 1.92
CA GLY A 190 0.04 -6.42 1.58
C GLY A 190 1.44 -5.78 1.47
N LEU A 191 1.54 -4.49 1.11
CA LEU A 191 2.83 -3.80 0.99
C LEU A 191 3.54 -3.69 2.33
N ILE A 192 2.81 -3.32 3.38
CA ILE A 192 3.34 -3.30 4.76
C ILE A 192 3.64 -4.72 5.24
N GLY A 193 2.79 -5.69 4.89
CA GLY A 193 3.05 -7.11 5.14
C GLY A 193 4.38 -7.58 4.54
N ILE A 194 4.69 -7.20 3.30
CA ILE A 194 5.95 -7.52 2.63
C ILE A 194 7.13 -6.95 3.42
N VAL A 195 7.08 -5.67 3.81
CA VAL A 195 8.15 -5.01 4.56
C VAL A 195 8.37 -5.71 5.90
N GLN A 196 7.32 -5.90 6.69
CA GLN A 196 7.44 -6.55 8.00
C GLN A 196 7.91 -8.01 7.89
N LYS A 197 7.50 -8.73 6.85
CA LYS A 197 7.94 -10.11 6.61
C LYS A 197 9.43 -10.17 6.29
N LEU A 198 9.88 -9.36 5.32
CA LEU A 198 11.24 -9.46 4.79
C LEU A 198 12.29 -8.79 5.66
N GLU A 199 11.97 -7.66 6.30
CA GLU A 199 12.92 -6.90 7.12
C GLU A 199 12.90 -7.35 8.59
N HIS A 200 11.78 -7.93 9.07
CA HIS A 200 11.59 -8.24 10.49
C HIS A 200 11.13 -9.68 10.78
N GLY A 201 10.89 -10.50 9.76
CA GLY A 201 10.51 -11.91 9.94
C GLY A 201 9.07 -12.13 10.43
N ALA A 202 8.20 -11.11 10.38
CA ALA A 202 6.83 -11.18 10.88
C ALA A 202 6.02 -12.29 10.17
N SER A 203 5.09 -12.94 10.85
CA SER A 203 4.08 -13.77 10.18
C SER A 203 3.02 -12.88 9.53
N TYR A 204 2.51 -13.26 8.36
CA TYR A 204 1.50 -12.49 7.64
C TYR A 204 0.20 -13.29 7.56
N ILE A 205 -0.90 -12.67 7.99
CA ILE A 205 -2.26 -13.19 7.91
C ILE A 205 -3.07 -12.26 7.02
N LEU A 206 -3.75 -12.84 6.04
CA LEU A 206 -4.72 -12.14 5.22
C LEU A 206 -6.09 -12.77 5.46
N THR A 207 -7.03 -11.96 5.94
CA THR A 207 -8.46 -12.29 5.92
C THR A 207 -9.12 -11.39 4.92
N GLU A 208 -9.98 -11.93 4.07
CA GLU A 208 -10.71 -11.16 3.06
C GLU A 208 -12.20 -11.52 3.14
N HIS A 209 -13.08 -10.53 3.04
CA HIS A 209 -14.51 -10.78 2.98
C HIS A 209 -14.95 -10.95 1.52
N ALA A 210 -15.82 -11.93 1.26
CA ALA A 210 -16.27 -12.30 -0.09
C ALA A 210 -16.96 -11.17 -0.88
N ILE A 211 -17.36 -10.10 -0.19
CA ILE A 211 -18.01 -8.92 -0.77
C ILE A 211 -16.98 -7.91 -1.30
N TYR A 212 -15.77 -7.85 -0.75
CA TYR A 212 -14.77 -6.83 -1.11
C TYR A 212 -14.41 -6.87 -2.59
N TYR A 213 -14.12 -8.08 -3.10
CA TYR A 213 -13.77 -8.25 -4.51
C TYR A 213 -14.92 -7.84 -5.43
N LYS A 214 -16.17 -8.10 -5.03
CA LYS A 214 -17.36 -7.67 -5.77
C LYS A 214 -17.51 -6.15 -5.72
N GLU A 215 -17.38 -5.53 -4.55
CA GLU A 215 -17.38 -4.07 -4.39
C GLU A 215 -16.32 -3.42 -5.27
N ARG A 216 -15.10 -3.94 -5.31
CA ARG A 216 -14.05 -3.42 -6.20
C ARG A 216 -14.37 -3.59 -7.68
N ILE A 217 -15.05 -4.67 -8.08
CA ILE A 217 -15.55 -4.82 -9.47
C ILE A 217 -16.61 -3.77 -9.76
N TYR A 218 -17.57 -3.55 -8.85
CA TYR A 218 -18.60 -2.52 -9.02
C TYR A 218 -17.99 -1.12 -9.07
N ASP A 219 -17.03 -0.79 -8.20
CA ASP A 219 -16.30 0.48 -8.24
C ASP A 219 -15.58 0.67 -9.57
N LEU A 220 -15.01 -0.39 -10.16
CA LEU A 220 -14.37 -0.33 -11.49
C LEU A 220 -15.37 -0.12 -12.63
N VAL A 221 -16.63 -0.54 -12.44
CA VAL A 221 -17.72 -0.37 -13.40
C VAL A 221 -18.36 1.02 -13.27
N GLU A 222 -18.50 1.53 -12.05
CA GLU A 222 -19.05 2.85 -11.74
C GLU A 222 -18.04 3.98 -11.97
N CYS A 223 -16.73 3.74 -11.74
CA CYS A 223 -15.67 4.68 -12.06
C CYS A 223 -15.46 4.76 -13.58
N GLY A 224 -16.15 5.69 -14.23
CA GLY A 224 -15.84 6.09 -15.60
C GLY A 224 -14.41 6.63 -15.74
N GLY A 225 -13.67 6.17 -16.75
CA GLY A 225 -12.40 6.78 -17.19
C GLY A 225 -11.11 5.98 -16.88
N PRO A 226 -9.95 6.65 -16.71
CA PRO A 226 -8.62 6.03 -16.63
C PRO A 226 -8.40 5.05 -15.46
N TYR A 227 -9.18 5.15 -14.38
CA TYR A 227 -9.21 4.19 -13.27
C TYR A 227 -9.57 2.77 -13.75
N ARG A 228 -10.57 2.67 -14.65
CA ARG A 228 -10.97 1.43 -15.33
C ARG A 228 -9.86 0.86 -16.23
N ARG A 229 -9.01 1.72 -16.81
CA ARG A 229 -7.93 1.27 -17.71
C ARG A 229 -6.70 0.76 -16.95
N PHE A 230 -6.28 1.44 -15.88
CA PHE A 230 -5.07 1.05 -15.14
C PHE A 230 -5.28 -0.23 -14.31
N LEU A 231 -6.36 -0.29 -13.52
CA LEU A 231 -6.66 -1.45 -12.68
C LEU A 231 -7.40 -2.56 -13.46
N GLY A 232 -8.31 -2.21 -14.38
CA GLY A 232 -9.11 -3.18 -15.11
C GLY A 232 -8.32 -4.02 -16.13
N HIS A 233 -7.37 -3.44 -16.88
CA HIS A 233 -6.60 -4.19 -17.89
C HIS A 233 -5.26 -4.75 -17.36
N GLY A 234 -4.60 -4.09 -16.41
CA GLY A 234 -3.32 -4.54 -15.85
C GLY A 234 -3.45 -5.78 -14.97
N LEU A 235 -4.41 -5.77 -14.03
CA LEU A 235 -4.66 -6.91 -13.13
C LEU A 235 -5.30 -8.10 -13.86
N GLN A 236 -6.24 -7.87 -14.79
CA GLN A 236 -6.87 -8.97 -15.55
C GLN A 236 -5.89 -9.72 -16.45
N LYS A 237 -4.94 -9.04 -17.10
CA LYS A 237 -3.95 -9.71 -17.96
C LYS A 237 -2.86 -10.43 -17.15
N GLY A 238 -2.42 -9.87 -16.03
CA GLY A 238 -1.48 -10.53 -15.12
C GLY A 238 -2.05 -11.83 -14.52
N LEU A 239 -3.34 -11.84 -14.16
CA LEU A 239 -4.02 -13.04 -13.69
C LEU A 239 -4.31 -14.06 -14.81
N ARG A 240 -4.72 -13.62 -16.01
CA ARG A 240 -4.93 -14.53 -17.15
C ARG A 240 -3.65 -15.22 -17.60
N ALA A 241 -2.52 -14.52 -17.62
CA ALA A 241 -1.23 -15.10 -17.98
C ALA A 241 -0.77 -16.19 -16.99
N LYS A 242 -1.05 -16.03 -15.69
CA LYS A 242 -0.74 -17.04 -14.67
C LYS A 242 -1.71 -18.22 -14.65
N LEU A 243 -2.97 -18.02 -15.06
CA LEU A 243 -3.95 -19.11 -15.16
C LEU A 243 -3.81 -19.95 -16.44
N SER A 244 -3.17 -19.44 -17.50
CA SER A 244 -2.88 -20.20 -18.72
C SER A 244 -1.58 -21.00 -18.68
N LEU A 245 -0.69 -20.72 -17.71
CA LEU A 245 0.59 -21.43 -17.51
C LEU A 245 0.49 -22.53 -16.43
N GLY A 246 -0.71 -22.79 -15.92
CA GLY A 246 -1.02 -23.84 -14.95
C GLY A 246 -1.77 -25.03 -15.54
N ARG A 247 -1.51 -25.38 -16.81
CA ARG A 247 -1.85 -26.68 -17.40
C ARG A 247 -0.60 -27.29 -18.00
#